data_AF-A0A0A0D7M1-F1
#
_entry.id   AF-A0A0A0D7M1-F1
#
_cell.length_a   1.000
_cell.length_b   1.000
_cell.length_c   1.000
_cell.angle_alpha   90.00
_cell.angle_beta   90.00
_cell.angle_gamma   90.00
#
_symmetry.space_group_name_H-M   'P 1'
#
loop_
_entity.id
_entity.type
_entity.pdbx_description
1 polymer ?
#
loop_
_entity_poly.entity_id
_entity_poly.type
_entity_poly.pdbx_seq_one_letter_code
_entity_poly.pdbx_strand_id
1 'polypeptide(L)'
;AEFARPLPVERLAAAAGMSPSSFHQHFRAVTSLSPLQFQKQLRLIEARRLMLAEGASAASAAFAVGYESVSQFTREYGRMFGLPPVRDAKAARDRARDADSRPVP
;
A
#
# COMPACT_ATOMS: atom_id res chain seq x y z
N ALA A 1 1.72 -6.36 -10.88
CA ALA A 1 2.57 -6.60 -9.68
C ALA A 1 1.81 -7.45 -8.67
N GLU A 2 2.46 -8.41 -8.01
CA GLU A 2 1.81 -9.41 -7.15
C GLU A 2 1.61 -8.92 -5.70
N PHE A 3 0.94 -7.79 -5.50
CA PHE A 3 0.79 -7.18 -4.17
C PHE A 3 -0.03 -8.05 -3.20
N ALA A 4 -1.02 -8.78 -3.72
CA ALA A 4 -1.93 -9.62 -2.94
C ALA A 4 -1.32 -10.94 -2.45
N ARG A 5 -0.23 -11.43 -3.07
CA ARG A 5 0.40 -12.71 -2.67
C ARG A 5 1.40 -12.49 -1.55
N PRO A 6 1.49 -13.35 -0.52
CA PRO A 6 2.54 -13.25 0.50
C PRO A 6 3.91 -13.09 -0.16
N LEU A 7 4.73 -12.16 0.33
CA LEU A 7 6.12 -12.02 -0.11
C LEU A 7 6.86 -13.27 0.40
N PRO A 8 7.20 -14.26 -0.44
CA PRO A 8 7.83 -15.47 0.07
C PRO A 8 9.27 -15.10 0.37
N VAL A 9 9.57 -14.94 1.66
CA VAL A 9 10.89 -14.51 2.11
C VAL A 9 11.95 -15.49 1.63
N GLU A 10 11.59 -16.77 1.53
CA GLU A 10 12.43 -17.85 1.02
C GLU A 10 12.83 -17.59 -0.44
N ARG A 11 11.90 -17.10 -1.27
CA ARG A 11 12.20 -16.77 -2.68
C ARG A 11 13.10 -15.56 -2.80
N LEU A 12 12.88 -14.53 -1.97
CA LEU A 12 13.72 -13.34 -1.97
C LEU A 12 15.12 -13.62 -1.41
N ALA A 13 15.20 -14.44 -0.36
CA ALA A 13 16.46 -14.89 0.21
C ALA A 13 17.24 -15.72 -0.82
N ALA A 14 16.60 -16.67 -1.50
CA ALA A 14 17.22 -17.45 -2.56
C ALA A 14 17.70 -16.56 -3.73
N ALA A 15 16.88 -15.61 -4.17
CA ALA A 15 17.26 -14.65 -5.22
C ALA A 15 18.43 -13.74 -4.81
N ALA A 16 18.57 -13.45 -3.51
CA ALA A 16 19.68 -12.68 -2.95
C ALA A 16 20.92 -13.53 -2.58
N GLY A 17 20.89 -14.86 -2.79
CA GLY A 17 21.96 -15.76 -2.39
C GLY A 17 22.12 -15.90 -0.87
N MET A 18 21.04 -15.67 -0.10
CA MET A 18 21.04 -15.65 1.36
C MET A 18 20.18 -16.78 1.93
N SER A 19 20.53 -17.23 3.14
CA SER A 19 19.58 -17.98 3.95
C SER A 19 18.42 -17.07 4.41
N PRO A 20 17.23 -17.62 4.71
CA PRO A 20 16.10 -16.82 5.18
C PRO A 20 16.40 -15.96 6.42
N SER A 21 17.19 -16.48 7.36
CA SER A 21 17.59 -15.76 8.57
C SER A 21 18.52 -14.58 8.28
N SER A 22 19.53 -14.78 7.42
CA SER A 22 20.45 -13.71 7.00
C SER A 22 19.72 -12.64 6.20
N PHE A 23 18.80 -13.05 5.32
CA PHE A 23 17.94 -12.13 4.58
C PHE A 23 17.06 -11.30 5.53
N HIS A 24 16.42 -11.92 6.53
CA HIS A 24 15.63 -11.17 7.51
C HIS A 24 16.43 -10.10 8.25
N GLN A 25 17.66 -10.44 8.70
CA GLN A 25 18.55 -9.47 9.34
C GLN A 25 18.95 -8.34 8.40
N HIS A 26 19.43 -8.67 7.19
CA HIS A 26 19.83 -7.67 6.20
C HIS A 26 18.66 -6.79 5.78
N PHE A 27 17.51 -7.39 5.50
CA PHE A 27 16.31 -6.67 5.10
C PHE A 27 15.89 -5.67 6.19
N ARG A 28 15.90 -6.09 7.46
CA ARG A 28 15.60 -5.17 8.56
C ARG A 28 16.69 -4.12 8.75
N ALA A 29 17.96 -4.45 8.56
CA ALA A 29 19.05 -3.47 8.66
C ALA A 29 18.92 -2.37 7.60
N VAL A 30 18.48 -2.72 6.38
CA VAL A 30 18.34 -1.77 5.26
C VAL A 30 17.00 -1.01 5.31
N THR A 31 15.90 -1.70 5.61
CA THR A 31 14.54 -1.13 5.52
C THR A 31 13.98 -0.66 6.85
N SER A 32 14.64 -1.00 7.97
CA SER A 32 14.10 -0.88 9.35
C SER A 32 12.84 -1.70 9.63
N LEU A 33 12.34 -2.46 8.65
CA LEU A 33 11.08 -3.19 8.71
C LEU A 33 11.31 -4.69 8.55
N SER A 34 10.39 -5.50 9.08
CA SER A 34 10.31 -6.89 8.67
C SER A 34 9.74 -6.99 7.24
N PRO A 35 10.06 -8.05 6.48
CA PRO A 35 9.48 -8.26 5.15
C PRO A 35 7.95 -8.20 5.13
N LEU A 36 7.28 -8.71 6.18
CA LEU A 36 5.82 -8.66 6.30
C LEU A 36 5.31 -7.23 6.50
N GLN A 37 5.98 -6.41 7.32
CA GLN A 37 5.62 -5.00 7.52
C GLN A 37 5.79 -4.21 6.21
N PHE A 38 6.89 -4.45 5.50
CA PHE A 38 7.14 -3.83 4.21
C PHE A 38 6.09 -4.22 3.17
N GLN A 39 5.73 -5.51 3.11
CA GLN A 39 4.64 -5.97 2.25
C GLN A 39 3.31 -5.27 2.55
N LYS A 40 2.95 -5.13 3.84
CA LYS A 40 1.73 -4.42 4.23
C LYS A 40 1.76 -2.97 3.75
N GLN A 41 2.90 -2.29 3.88
CA GLN A 41 3.04 -0.92 3.36
C GLN A 41 2.86 -0.86 1.85
N LEU A 42 3.47 -1.77 1.09
CA LEU A 42 3.30 -1.83 -0.36
C LEU A 42 1.84 -2.04 -0.77
N ARG A 43 1.11 -2.93 -0.07
CA ARG A 43 -0.33 -3.14 -0.31
C ARG A 43 -1.15 -1.88 -0.08
N LEU A 44 -0.87 -1.16 1.01
CA LEU A 44 -1.58 0.09 1.34
C LEU A 44 -1.27 1.21 0.34
N ILE A 45 -0.01 1.33 -0.12
CA ILE A 45 0.40 2.27 -1.16
C ILE A 45 -0.32 1.97 -2.48
N GLU A 46 -0.36 0.70 -2.90
CA GLU A 46 -1.04 0.34 -4.14
C GLU A 46 -2.55 0.56 -4.05
N ALA A 47 -3.18 0.22 -2.92
CA ALA A 47 -4.60 0.49 -2.73
C ALA A 47 -4.91 2.00 -2.81
N ARG A 48 -4.03 2.84 -2.26
CA ARG A 48 -4.13 4.29 -2.40
C ARG A 48 -4.02 4.71 -3.86
N ARG A 49 -3.05 4.17 -4.61
CA ARG A 49 -2.88 4.45 -6.04
C ARG A 49 -4.16 4.10 -6.83
N LEU A 50 -4.73 2.92 -6.61
CA LEU A 50 -5.99 2.50 -7.25
C LEU A 50 -7.14 3.47 -6.94
N MET A 51 -7.27 3.92 -5.68
CA MET A 51 -8.34 4.85 -5.31
C MET A 51 -8.16 6.25 -5.91
N LEU A 52 -6.93 6.75 -5.95
CA LEU A 52 -6.65 8.12 -6.36
C LEU A 52 -6.50 8.28 -7.87
N ALA A 53 -5.85 7.34 -8.54
CA ALA A 53 -5.56 7.40 -9.97
C ALA A 53 -6.64 6.72 -10.82
N GLU A 54 -7.26 5.65 -10.32
CA GLU A 54 -8.21 4.83 -11.09
C GLU A 54 -9.64 4.96 -10.56
N GLY A 55 -9.87 5.77 -9.53
CA GLY A 55 -11.20 6.01 -8.96
C GLY A 55 -11.82 4.80 -8.25
N ALA A 56 -11.01 3.78 -7.93
CA ALA A 56 -11.49 2.58 -7.26
C ALA A 56 -12.16 2.89 -5.91
N SER A 57 -13.16 2.10 -5.53
CA SER A 57 -13.74 2.15 -4.19
C SER A 57 -12.75 1.62 -3.15
N ALA A 58 -12.91 2.04 -1.89
CA ALA A 58 -12.09 1.50 -0.79
C ALA A 58 -12.22 -0.02 -0.64
N ALA A 59 -13.42 -0.56 -0.87
CA ALA A 59 -13.66 -2.00 -0.79
C ALA A 59 -12.96 -2.75 -1.93
N SER A 60 -13.14 -2.31 -3.18
CA SER A 60 -12.49 -2.94 -4.34
C SER A 60 -10.97 -2.84 -4.26
N ALA A 61 -10.42 -1.70 -3.83
CA ALA A 61 -8.98 -1.53 -3.63
C ALA A 61 -8.44 -2.46 -2.53
N ALA A 62 -9.15 -2.61 -1.41
CA ALA A 62 -8.76 -3.51 -0.32
C ALA A 62 -8.65 -4.96 -0.80
N PHE A 63 -9.65 -5.46 -1.52
CA PHE A 63 -9.64 -6.82 -2.05
C PHE A 63 -8.58 -7.00 -3.14
N ALA A 64 -8.38 -6.01 -4.01
CA ALA A 64 -7.38 -6.07 -5.07
C ALA A 64 -5.95 -6.22 -4.54
N VAL A 65 -5.65 -5.67 -3.35
CA VAL A 65 -4.33 -5.80 -2.70
C VAL A 65 -4.28 -6.92 -1.66
N GLY A 66 -5.32 -7.75 -1.57
CA GLY A 66 -5.33 -8.98 -0.77
C GLY A 66 -5.66 -8.80 0.71
N TYR A 67 -6.48 -7.80 1.08
CA TYR A 67 -7.15 -7.79 2.38
C TYR A 67 -8.43 -8.62 2.31
N GLU A 68 -8.66 -9.46 3.32
CA GLU A 68 -9.90 -10.22 3.48
C GLU A 68 -11.03 -9.37 4.09
N SER A 69 -10.67 -8.29 4.78
CA SER A 69 -11.61 -7.40 5.48
C SER A 69 -11.36 -5.93 5.15
N VAL A 70 -12.37 -5.27 4.60
CA VAL A 70 -12.38 -3.82 4.36
C VAL A 70 -12.23 -3.02 5.66
N SER A 71 -12.77 -3.54 6.76
CA SER A 71 -12.64 -2.90 8.09
C SER A 71 -11.21 -2.97 8.62
N GLN A 72 -10.50 -4.09 8.42
CA GLN A 72 -9.08 -4.19 8.74
C GLN A 72 -8.26 -3.22 7.88
N PHE A 73 -8.47 -3.26 6.57
CA PHE A 73 -7.83 -2.36 5.61
C PHE A 73 -8.00 -0.89 6.02
N THR A 74 -9.23 -0.47 6.34
CA THR A 74 -9.54 0.91 6.71
C THR A 74 -8.76 1.37 7.94
N ARG A 75 -8.61 0.51 8.95
CA ARG A 75 -7.83 0.83 10.16
C ARG A 75 -6.34 0.92 9.86
N GLU A 76 -5.77 -0.03 9.14
CA GLU A 76 -4.34 -0.04 8.81
C GLU A 76 -3.98 1.13 7.87
N TYR A 77 -4.84 1.41 6.89
CA TYR A 77 -4.71 2.55 5.99
C TYR A 77 -4.71 3.88 6.75
N GLY A 78 -5.68 4.09 7.65
CA GLY A 78 -5.76 5.30 8.44
C GLY A 78 -4.53 5.51 9.34
N ARG A 79 -3.96 4.42 9.88
CA ARG A 79 -2.70 4.50 10.65
C ARG A 79 -1.51 4.93 9.80
N MET A 80 -1.44 4.51 8.54
CA MET A 80 -0.31 4.82 7.65
C MET A 80 -0.42 6.20 7.01
N PHE A 81 -1.61 6.61 6.58
CA PHE A 81 -1.81 7.84 5.79
C PHE A 81 -2.48 8.98 6.57
N GLY A 82 -2.90 8.74 7.82
CA GLY A 82 -3.52 9.74 8.69
C GLY A 82 -5.01 10.01 8.39
N LEU A 83 -5.54 9.52 7.26
CA LEU A 83 -6.94 9.66 6.88
C LEU A 83 -7.57 8.31 6.49
N PRO A 84 -8.85 8.07 6.79
CA PRO A 84 -9.56 6.91 6.28
C PRO A 84 -9.63 6.92 4.74
N PRO A 85 -9.64 5.75 4.06
CA PRO A 85 -9.60 5.63 2.59
C PRO A 85 -10.62 6.52 1.86
N VAL A 86 -11.87 6.52 2.33
CA VAL A 86 -12.96 7.29 1.68
C VAL A 86 -12.73 8.79 1.80
N ARG A 87 -12.23 9.27 2.95
CA ARG A 87 -11.93 10.70 3.15
C ARG A 87 -10.73 11.13 2.33
N ASP A 88 -9.70 10.30 2.24
CA ASP A 88 -8.52 10.57 1.42
C ASP A 88 -8.88 10.64 -0.07
N ALA A 89 -9.65 9.66 -0.58
CA ALA A 89 -10.13 9.67 -1.96
C ALA A 89 -11.02 10.88 -2.27
N LYS A 90 -11.89 11.28 -1.33
CA LYS A 90 -12.71 12.49 -1.49
C LYS A 90 -11.82 13.74 -1.54
N ALA A 91 -10.90 13.91 -0.59
CA ALA A 91 -10.01 15.06 -0.54
C ALA A 91 -9.14 15.19 -1.81
N ALA A 92 -8.70 14.06 -2.38
CA ALA A 92 -7.97 14.07 -3.64
C ALA A 92 -8.83 14.51 -4.84
N ARG A 93 -10.08 14.07 -4.92
CA ARG A 93 -11.02 14.50 -5.98
C ARG A 93 -11.36 15.98 -5.86
N ASP A 94 -11.57 16.47 -4.64
CA ASP A 94 -11.86 17.89 -4.40
C ASP A 94 -10.66 18.75 -4.86
N ARG A 95 -9.42 18.37 -4.49
CA ARG A 95 -8.20 19.03 -4.98
C ARG A 95 -8.03 19.00 -6.50
N ALA A 96 -8.37 17.87 -7.14
CA ALA A 96 -8.30 17.76 -8.60
C ALA A 96 -9.30 18.70 -9.30
N ARG A 97 -10.51 18.85 -8.74
CA ARG A 97 -11.51 19.81 -9.23
C ARG A 97 -11.08 21.27 -9.05
N ASP A 98 -10.50 21.59 -7.90
CA ASP A 98 -9.99 22.94 -7.63
C ASP A 98 -8.83 23.32 -8.58
N ALA A 99 -7.97 22.35 -8.93
CA ALA A 99 -6.88 22.54 -9.88
C ALA A 99 -7.37 22.78 -11.31
N ASP A 100 -8.40 22.05 -11.76
CA ASP A 100 -9.01 22.20 -13.09
C ASP A 100 -9.80 23.53 -13.23
N SER A 101 -10.30 24.06 -12.11
CA SER A 101 -11.07 25.31 -12.08
C SER A 101 -10.21 26.58 -12.02
N ARG A 102 -8.89 26.46 -11.87
CA ARG A 102 -7.99 27.60 -11.72
C ARG A 102 -7.54 28.09 -13.10
N PRO A 103 -7.82 29.34 -13.51
CA PRO A 103 -7.38 29.83 -14.81
C PRO A 103 -5.85 29.89 -14.81
N VAL A 104 -5.22 29.24 -15.80
CA VAL A 104 -3.79 29.36 -16.06
C VAL A 104 -3.53 30.80 -16.53
N PRO A 105 -2.58 31.54 -15.93
CA PRO A 105 -2.30 32.93 -16.28
C PRO A 105 -1.77 33.08 -17.71
#